data_AF-X1TYZ3-F1
#
_entry.id   AF-X1TYZ3-F1
#
_cell.length_a   1.000
_cell.length_b   1.000
_cell.length_c   1.000
_cell.angle_alpha   90.00
_cell.angle_beta   90.00
_cell.angle_gamma   90.00
#
_symmetry.space_group_name_H-M   'P 1'
#
loop_
_entity.id
_entity.type
_entity.pdbx_description
1 polymer ?
#
loop_
_entity_poly.entity_id
_entity_poly.type
_entity_poly.pdbx_seq_one_letter_code
_entity_poly.pdbx_strand_id
1 'polypeptide(L)'
;MNSCVVGLQWGDEGKGKVVDILAEHSDIVVRYSGGANAGHTVVVGDNRFALHLLPSGSVRPNIICVITNAVVVDPDTLIKEIDKLAQKNITLNNRLFISENAHLVLDYHKKEDQLREESLGKNKLGTTVRGIGPCYADKVGRTHTVRMADLRD
;
A
#
# COMPACT_ATOMS: atom_id res chain seq x y z
N MET A 1 21.02 -8.57 -6.45
CA MET A 1 20.20 -9.10 -7.57
C MET A 1 18.82 -8.46 -7.45
N ASN A 2 18.19 -8.06 -8.54
CA ASN A 2 16.88 -7.40 -8.51
C ASN A 2 15.82 -8.32 -9.09
N SER A 3 14.76 -8.57 -8.33
CA SER A 3 13.64 -9.43 -8.72
C SER A 3 12.34 -8.64 -8.70
N CYS A 4 11.43 -8.94 -9.62
CA CYS A 4 10.12 -8.30 -9.70
C CYS A 4 9.02 -9.36 -9.65
N VAL A 5 7.99 -9.13 -8.82
CA VAL A 5 6.81 -9.99 -8.72
C VAL A 5 5.61 -9.18 -9.20
N VAL A 6 5.02 -9.61 -10.31
CA VAL A 6 3.85 -8.96 -10.93
C VAL A 6 2.73 -9.97 -11.16
N GLY A 7 1.49 -9.49 -11.13
CA GLY A 7 0.32 -10.29 -11.48
C GLY A 7 0.18 -10.30 -12.98
N LEU A 8 -0.15 -11.46 -13.54
CA LEU A 8 -0.35 -11.62 -14.99
C LEU A 8 -1.83 -11.70 -15.37
N GLN A 9 -2.73 -11.62 -14.39
CA GLN A 9 -4.17 -11.74 -14.55
C GLN A 9 -4.86 -10.50 -13.94
N TRP A 10 -6.01 -10.68 -13.29
CA TRP A 10 -6.85 -9.60 -12.74
C TRP A 10 -6.74 -9.47 -11.21
N GLY A 11 -5.58 -9.75 -10.63
CA GLY A 11 -5.37 -9.66 -9.18
C GLY A 11 -5.54 -11.00 -8.46
N ASP A 12 -5.26 -10.96 -7.15
CA ASP A 12 -5.36 -12.09 -6.21
C ASP A 12 -4.64 -13.40 -6.61
N GLU A 13 -3.60 -13.31 -7.45
CA GLU A 13 -2.80 -14.46 -7.90
C GLU A 13 -1.84 -15.03 -6.82
N GLY A 14 -1.98 -14.59 -5.56
CA GLY A 14 -1.10 -15.04 -4.47
C GLY A 14 0.29 -14.39 -4.45
N LYS A 15 0.46 -13.22 -5.11
CA LYS A 15 1.73 -12.46 -5.16
C LYS A 15 2.39 -12.28 -3.80
N GLY A 16 1.61 -11.98 -2.76
CA GLY A 16 2.13 -11.78 -1.41
C GLY A 16 2.89 -13.00 -0.87
N LYS A 17 2.46 -14.22 -1.22
CA LYS A 17 3.16 -15.46 -0.83
C LYS A 17 4.49 -15.62 -1.58
N VAL A 18 4.51 -15.31 -2.88
CA VAL A 18 5.74 -15.34 -3.68
C VAL A 18 6.74 -14.30 -3.16
N VAL A 19 6.28 -13.08 -2.89
CA VAL A 19 7.11 -12.03 -2.30
C VAL A 19 7.65 -12.46 -0.94
N ASP A 20 6.84 -13.09 -0.09
CA ASP A 20 7.29 -13.57 1.22
C ASP A 20 8.41 -14.63 1.12
N ILE A 21 8.30 -15.58 0.18
CA ILE A 21 9.35 -16.58 -0.08
C ILE A 21 10.64 -15.89 -0.55
N LEU A 22 10.53 -14.95 -1.50
CA LEU A 22 11.70 -14.24 -2.02
C LEU A 22 12.31 -13.27 -0.99
N ALA A 23 11.48 -12.75 -0.08
CA ALA A 23 11.89 -11.82 0.96
C ALA A 23 12.89 -12.47 1.93
N GLU A 24 12.84 -13.79 2.14
CA GLU A 24 13.80 -14.50 3.00
C GLU A 24 15.26 -14.31 2.57
N HIS A 25 15.50 -14.06 1.28
CA HIS A 25 16.83 -13.83 0.71
C HIS A 25 17.01 -12.42 0.16
N SER A 26 16.17 -11.46 0.58
CA SER A 26 16.20 -10.08 0.11
C SER A 26 16.52 -9.11 1.23
N ASP A 27 17.46 -8.20 0.98
CA ASP A 27 17.78 -7.11 1.91
C ASP A 27 16.68 -6.03 1.94
N ILE A 28 16.02 -5.82 0.80
CA ILE A 28 15.03 -4.75 0.59
C ILE A 28 13.79 -5.29 -0.13
N VAL A 29 12.61 -4.96 0.37
CA VAL A 29 11.32 -5.22 -0.29
C VAL A 29 10.63 -3.90 -0.59
N VAL A 30 10.33 -3.69 -1.87
CA VAL A 30 9.84 -2.41 -2.38
C VAL A 30 8.39 -2.55 -2.86
N ARG A 31 7.52 -1.66 -2.38
CA ARG A 31 6.19 -1.46 -2.95
C ARG A 31 6.22 -0.32 -3.95
N TYR A 32 6.02 -0.67 -5.22
CA TYR A 32 6.33 0.23 -6.33
C TYR A 32 5.12 1.02 -6.87
N SER A 33 3.88 0.63 -6.61
CA SER A 33 2.67 1.33 -7.10
C SER A 33 1.40 0.87 -6.36
N GLY A 34 0.25 1.43 -6.75
CA GLY A 34 -1.06 1.14 -6.16
C GLY A 34 -1.29 1.93 -4.87
N GLY A 35 -2.11 1.40 -3.97
CA GLY A 35 -2.37 1.99 -2.64
C GLY A 35 -3.04 0.99 -1.71
N ALA A 36 -3.88 1.44 -0.79
CA ALA A 36 -4.53 0.55 0.20
C ALA A 36 -5.54 -0.46 -0.39
N ASN A 37 -5.75 -0.47 -1.71
CA ASN A 37 -6.63 -1.40 -2.41
C ASN A 37 -6.05 -2.82 -2.56
N ALA A 38 -4.74 -2.99 -2.48
CA ALA A 38 -4.16 -4.33 -2.51
C ALA A 38 -4.43 -5.06 -1.19
N GLY A 39 -4.53 -6.39 -1.25
CA GLY A 39 -4.55 -7.26 -0.08
C GLY A 39 -3.49 -8.35 -0.22
N HIS A 40 -2.57 -8.41 0.73
CA HIS A 40 -1.55 -9.45 0.80
C HIS A 40 -1.62 -10.11 2.17
N THR A 41 -1.99 -11.39 2.17
CA THR A 41 -1.86 -12.21 3.37
C THR A 41 -0.46 -12.80 3.41
N VAL A 42 0.26 -12.58 4.49
CA VAL A 42 1.56 -13.21 4.78
C VAL A 42 1.41 -14.11 6.00
N VAL A 43 2.05 -15.27 5.99
CA VAL A 43 2.03 -16.23 7.09
C VAL A 43 3.47 -16.51 7.50
N VAL A 44 3.84 -16.17 8.74
CA VAL A 44 5.17 -16.40 9.30
C VAL A 44 5.04 -17.23 10.56
N GLY A 45 5.49 -18.49 10.51
CA GLY A 45 5.19 -19.47 11.55
C GLY A 45 3.67 -19.61 11.73
N ASP A 46 3.19 -19.47 12.96
CA ASP A 46 1.75 -19.53 13.29
C ASP A 46 1.02 -18.18 13.13
N ASN A 47 1.73 -17.12 12.75
CA ASN A 47 1.16 -15.78 12.64
C ASN A 47 0.68 -15.47 11.24
N ARG A 48 -0.60 -15.11 11.13
CA ARG A 48 -1.18 -14.54 9.90
C ARG A 48 -1.22 -13.01 9.98
N PHE A 49 -0.81 -12.36 8.90
CA PHE A 49 -0.81 -10.91 8.74
C PHE A 49 -1.54 -10.53 7.46
N ALA A 50 -2.49 -9.61 7.54
CA ALA A 50 -3.14 -9.01 6.38
C ALA A 50 -2.58 -7.60 6.18
N LEU A 51 -1.90 -7.40 5.05
CA LEU A 51 -1.23 -6.14 4.68
C LEU A 51 -1.89 -5.56 3.42
N HIS A 52 -1.94 -4.24 3.36
CA HIS A 52 -2.51 -3.44 2.29
C HIS A 52 -1.50 -2.41 1.79
N LEU A 53 -0.92 -1.60 2.68
CA LEU A 53 0.07 -0.57 2.32
C LEU A 53 1.49 -1.05 2.54
N LEU A 54 1.75 -1.69 3.67
CA LEU A 54 3.09 -2.17 4.00
C LEU A 54 3.57 -3.23 2.99
N PRO A 55 4.84 -3.14 2.53
CA PRO A 55 5.44 -4.22 1.74
C PRO A 55 5.42 -5.53 2.53
N SER A 56 5.25 -6.68 1.86
CA SER A 56 5.14 -7.99 2.54
C SER A 56 6.36 -8.36 3.39
N GLY A 57 7.53 -7.78 3.13
CA GLY A 57 8.72 -7.92 3.98
C GLY A 57 8.59 -7.26 5.37
N SER A 58 7.56 -6.46 5.62
CA SER A 58 7.38 -5.72 6.88
C SER A 58 7.26 -6.62 8.10
N VAL A 59 6.83 -7.87 7.93
CA VAL A 59 6.71 -8.85 9.02
C VAL A 59 8.04 -9.51 9.39
N ARG A 60 9.10 -9.30 8.60
CA ARG A 60 10.44 -9.85 8.83
C ARG A 60 11.35 -8.76 9.42
N PRO A 61 11.96 -8.95 10.61
CA PRO A 61 12.70 -7.89 11.31
C PRO A 61 13.90 -7.32 10.54
N ASN A 62 14.59 -8.14 9.75
CA ASN A 62 15.85 -7.77 9.10
C ASN A 62 15.68 -7.21 7.68
N ILE A 63 14.44 -6.93 7.25
CA ILE A 63 14.15 -6.47 5.89
C ILE A 63 13.81 -4.99 5.89
N ILE A 64 14.51 -4.25 5.03
CA ILE A 64 14.19 -2.86 4.72
C ILE A 64 12.96 -2.83 3.79
N CYS A 65 11.95 -2.08 4.19
CA CYS A 65 10.71 -1.87 3.48
C CYS A 65 10.67 -0.47 2.87
N VAL A 66 10.39 -0.38 1.58
CA VAL A 66 10.32 0.91 0.88
C VAL A 66 8.95 1.07 0.22
N ILE A 67 8.30 2.21 0.46
CA ILE A 67 7.11 2.66 -0.28
C ILE A 67 7.54 3.78 -1.23
N THR A 68 7.39 3.56 -2.54
CA THR A 68 7.88 4.50 -3.56
C THR A 68 6.92 5.67 -3.80
N ASN A 69 7.40 6.68 -4.53
CA ASN A 69 6.63 7.86 -4.95
C ASN A 69 5.42 7.55 -5.84
N ALA A 70 5.41 6.37 -6.45
CA ALA A 70 4.32 5.94 -7.31
C ALA A 70 3.11 5.44 -6.52
N VAL A 71 3.28 5.06 -5.24
CA VAL A 71 2.19 4.64 -4.35
C VAL A 71 1.36 5.85 -3.89
N VAL A 72 0.05 5.66 -3.77
CA VAL A 72 -0.85 6.57 -3.05
C VAL A 72 -1.09 6.02 -1.64
N VAL A 73 -0.71 6.78 -0.63
CA VAL A 73 -0.63 6.37 0.78
C VAL A 73 -1.87 6.87 1.50
N ASP A 74 -2.66 5.95 2.04
CA ASP A 74 -3.73 6.27 3.00
C ASP A 74 -3.13 6.26 4.42
N PRO A 75 -2.95 7.43 5.07
CA PRO A 75 -2.28 7.54 6.37
C PRO A 75 -2.95 6.67 7.44
N ASP A 76 -4.28 6.65 7.48
CA ASP A 76 -5.03 5.87 8.47
C ASP A 76 -4.77 4.38 8.31
N THR A 77 -4.81 3.89 7.07
CA THR A 77 -4.54 2.47 6.79
C THR A 77 -3.09 2.14 7.18
N LEU A 78 -2.13 2.99 6.82
CA LEU A 78 -0.72 2.74 7.10
C LEU A 78 -0.42 2.71 8.61
N ILE A 79 -0.91 3.69 9.36
CA ILE A 79 -0.70 3.77 10.81
C ILE A 79 -1.31 2.54 11.50
N LYS A 80 -2.56 2.18 11.14
CA LYS A 80 -3.22 0.98 11.68
C LYS A 80 -2.44 -0.30 11.39
N GLU A 81 -1.78 -0.40 10.23
CA GLU A 81 -0.93 -1.55 9.92
C GLU A 81 0.35 -1.58 10.72
N ILE A 82 1.00 -0.43 10.91
CA ILE A 82 2.19 -0.31 11.76
C ILE A 82 1.85 -0.71 13.20
N ASP A 83 0.74 -0.20 13.74
CA ASP A 83 0.28 -0.50 15.10
C ASP A 83 -0.02 -1.99 15.30
N LYS A 84 -0.65 -2.64 14.31
CA LYS A 84 -0.91 -4.09 14.32
C LYS A 84 0.38 -4.92 14.35
N LEU A 85 1.44 -4.46 13.67
CA LEU A 85 2.74 -5.12 13.75
C LEU A 85 3.40 -4.87 15.11
N ALA A 86 3.31 -3.66 15.65
CA ALA A 86 3.83 -3.33 16.97
C ALA A 86 3.19 -4.17 18.08
N GLN A 87 1.87 -4.43 18.02
CA GLN A 87 1.16 -5.35 18.93
C GLN A 87 1.71 -6.78 18.91
N LYS A 88 2.39 -7.17 17.83
CA LYS A 88 3.05 -8.47 17.67
C LYS A 88 4.57 -8.39 17.90
N ASN A 89 5.04 -7.31 18.53
CA ASN A 89 6.46 -7.03 18.79
C ASN A 89 7.32 -6.90 17.52
N ILE A 90 6.71 -6.56 16.39
CA ILE A 90 7.40 -6.30 15.13
C ILE A 90 7.51 -4.78 14.96
N THR A 91 8.69 -4.22 15.24
CA THR A 91 8.96 -2.79 15.02
C THR A 91 9.43 -2.52 13.59
N LEU A 92 9.06 -1.37 13.04
CA LEU A 92 9.47 -0.88 11.71
C LEU A 92 10.51 0.26 11.78
N ASN A 93 10.99 0.57 12.98
CA ASN A 93 11.98 1.63 13.21
C ASN A 93 13.25 1.37 12.38
N ASN A 94 13.74 2.42 11.72
CA ASN A 94 14.94 2.39 10.86
C ASN A 94 14.89 1.40 9.68
N ARG A 95 13.71 0.85 9.35
CA ARG A 95 13.57 -0.07 8.23
C ARG A 95 12.34 0.17 7.36
N LEU A 96 11.38 1.02 7.76
CA LEU A 96 10.35 1.50 6.85
C LEU A 96 10.73 2.89 6.32
N PHE A 97 10.88 2.99 5.01
CA PHE A 97 11.13 4.25 4.31
C PHE A 97 9.98 4.54 3.36
N ILE A 98 9.45 5.76 3.43
CA ILE A 98 8.35 6.22 2.59
C ILE A 98 8.89 7.39 1.78
N SER A 99 8.71 7.35 0.46
CA SER A 99 9.11 8.44 -0.39
C SER A 99 8.34 9.72 -0.04
N GLU A 100 9.07 10.83 0.11
CA GLU A 100 8.49 12.16 0.32
C GLU A 100 7.57 12.60 -0.85
N ASN A 101 7.77 12.01 -2.04
CA ASN A 101 6.96 12.28 -3.24
C ASN A 101 5.73 11.35 -3.36
N ALA A 102 5.52 10.43 -2.43
CA ALA A 102 4.28 9.65 -2.38
C ALA A 102 3.10 10.56 -2.06
N HIS A 103 1.98 10.36 -2.75
CA HIS A 103 0.79 11.20 -2.60
C HIS A 103 -0.13 10.62 -1.52
N LEU A 104 -0.88 11.48 -0.84
CA LEU A 104 -1.79 11.11 0.23
C LEU A 104 -3.21 10.86 -0.29
N VAL A 105 -3.76 9.73 0.09
CA VAL A 105 -5.19 9.46 -0.03
C VAL A 105 -5.91 10.13 1.15
N LEU A 106 -6.43 11.32 0.89
CA LEU A 106 -7.32 12.06 1.81
C LEU A 106 -8.77 11.54 1.80
N ASP A 107 -9.54 11.88 2.82
CA ASP A 107 -10.91 11.37 3.01
C ASP A 107 -11.89 11.79 1.90
N TYR A 108 -11.71 12.97 1.31
CA TYR A 108 -12.56 13.38 0.20
C TYR A 108 -12.36 12.47 -1.02
N HIS A 109 -11.15 11.92 -1.25
CA HIS A 109 -10.94 10.97 -2.34
C HIS A 109 -11.78 9.70 -2.14
N LYS A 110 -11.84 9.19 -0.89
CA LYS A 110 -12.66 8.01 -0.55
C LYS A 110 -14.14 8.33 -0.78
N LYS A 111 -14.58 9.54 -0.39
CA LYS A 111 -15.96 9.98 -0.60
C LYS A 111 -16.30 10.18 -2.07
N GLU A 112 -15.39 10.74 -2.85
CA GLU A 112 -15.54 10.94 -4.28
C GLU A 112 -15.61 9.59 -5.02
N ASP A 113 -14.74 8.65 -4.69
CA ASP A 113 -14.75 7.27 -5.24
C ASP A 113 -16.11 6.61 -5.00
N GLN A 114 -16.63 6.72 -3.77
CA GLN A 114 -17.97 6.23 -3.42
C GLN A 114 -19.07 6.89 -4.28
N LEU A 115 -19.10 8.22 -4.35
CA LEU A 115 -20.14 8.96 -5.05
C LEU A 115 -20.08 8.71 -6.57
N ARG A 116 -18.88 8.58 -7.14
CA ARG A 116 -18.68 8.22 -8.55
C ARG A 116 -19.26 6.84 -8.84
N GLU A 117 -18.94 5.82 -8.03
CA GLU A 117 -19.53 4.49 -8.17
C GLU A 117 -21.06 4.51 -8.04
N GLU A 118 -21.60 5.23 -7.05
CA GLU A 118 -23.05 5.39 -6.88
C GLU A 118 -23.71 6.04 -8.11
N SER A 119 -23.08 7.07 -8.68
CA SER A 119 -23.58 7.79 -9.86
C SER A 119 -23.63 6.92 -11.13
N LEU A 120 -22.77 5.91 -11.24
CA LEU A 120 -22.75 4.97 -12.37
C LEU A 120 -23.92 3.97 -12.34
N GLY A 121 -24.63 3.84 -11.21
CA GLY A 121 -25.82 3.01 -11.07
C GLY A 121 -25.55 1.54 -11.40
N LYS A 122 -26.06 1.06 -12.53
CA LYS A 122 -25.85 -0.33 -13.00
C LYS A 122 -24.48 -0.56 -13.63
N ASN A 123 -23.78 0.50 -14.02
CA ASN A 123 -22.49 0.45 -14.73
C ASN A 123 -21.30 0.66 -13.77
N LYS A 124 -21.45 0.26 -12.50
CA LYS A 124 -20.39 0.33 -11.49
C LYS A 124 -19.15 -0.42 -11.95
N LEU A 125 -17.98 0.13 -11.64
CA LEU A 125 -16.70 -0.51 -11.91
C LEU A 125 -16.35 -1.58 -10.87
N GLY A 126 -16.93 -1.47 -9.66
CA GLY A 126 -16.58 -2.33 -8.54
C GLY A 126 -15.29 -1.89 -7.86
N THR A 127 -15.10 -0.59 -7.67
CA THR A 127 -13.90 -0.07 -7.01
C THR A 127 -13.85 -0.53 -5.55
N THR A 128 -12.67 -0.46 -4.92
CA THR A 128 -12.53 -0.75 -3.49
C THR A 128 -13.05 0.37 -2.61
N VAL A 129 -13.51 1.49 -3.19
CA VAL A 129 -13.99 2.69 -2.48
C VAL A 129 -12.95 3.20 -1.49
N ARG A 130 -11.67 3.12 -1.88
CA ARG A 130 -10.52 3.55 -1.08
C ARG A 130 -9.88 4.82 -1.60
N GLY A 131 -10.50 5.51 -2.58
CA GLY A 131 -10.00 6.79 -3.07
C GLY A 131 -8.75 6.68 -3.94
N ILE A 132 -8.44 5.48 -4.45
CA ILE A 132 -7.24 5.25 -5.26
C ILE A 132 -7.34 6.00 -6.58
N GLY A 133 -8.46 5.83 -7.30
CA GLY A 133 -8.71 6.50 -8.57
C GLY A 133 -8.66 8.02 -8.44
N PRO A 134 -9.47 8.64 -7.57
CA PRO A 134 -9.44 10.07 -7.34
C PRO A 134 -8.06 10.62 -6.94
N CYS A 135 -7.33 9.94 -6.04
CA CYS A 135 -5.99 10.39 -5.65
C CYS A 135 -5.00 10.36 -6.83
N TYR A 136 -5.05 9.33 -7.68
CA TYR A 136 -4.27 9.31 -8.92
C TYR A 136 -4.71 10.39 -9.92
N ALA A 137 -6.01 10.70 -9.99
CA ALA A 137 -6.52 11.76 -10.85
C ALA A 137 -5.95 13.13 -10.42
N ASP A 138 -5.95 13.43 -9.13
CA ASP A 138 -5.33 14.64 -8.58
C ASP A 138 -3.82 14.66 -8.83
N LYS A 139 -3.13 13.54 -8.61
CA LYS A 139 -1.70 13.39 -8.91
C LYS A 139 -1.35 13.74 -10.36
N VAL A 140 -2.12 13.22 -11.32
CA VAL A 140 -1.90 13.49 -12.76
C VAL A 140 -2.35 14.91 -13.11
N GLY A 141 -3.45 15.37 -12.52
CA GLY A 141 -4.00 16.72 -12.69
C GLY A 141 -3.09 17.80 -12.13
N ARG A 142 -2.22 17.46 -11.16
CA ARG A 142 -1.39 18.40 -10.37
C ARG A 142 -2.26 19.41 -9.62
N THR A 143 -3.42 18.95 -9.11
CA THR A 143 -4.44 19.76 -8.44
C THR A 143 -4.84 19.11 -7.14
N HIS A 144 -5.01 19.89 -6.06
CA HIS A 144 -5.49 19.44 -4.74
C HIS A 144 -4.66 18.34 -4.04
N THR A 145 -3.59 17.85 -4.68
CA THR A 145 -2.70 16.82 -4.16
C THR A 145 -1.97 17.29 -2.91
N VAL A 146 -1.86 16.39 -1.94
CA VAL A 146 -0.91 16.50 -0.83
C VAL A 146 0.05 15.34 -0.92
N ARG A 147 1.34 15.58 -0.73
CA ARG A 147 2.41 14.58 -0.71
C ARG A 147 2.94 14.42 0.71
N MET A 148 3.66 13.33 0.95
CA MET A 148 4.32 13.08 2.24
C MET A 148 5.26 14.23 2.65
N ALA A 149 5.95 14.85 1.69
CA ALA A 149 6.80 16.01 1.91
C ALA A 149 6.04 17.18 2.56
N ASP A 150 4.81 17.42 2.10
CA ASP A 150 4.00 18.57 2.49
C ASP A 150 3.48 18.44 3.95
N LEU A 151 3.68 17.28 4.62
CA LEU A 151 3.41 17.10 6.04
C LEU A 151 4.55 17.56 6.96
N ARG A 152 5.72 17.89 6.39
CA ARG A 152 6.90 18.33 7.13
C ARG A 152 7.01 19.86 7.24
N ASP A 153 6.19 20.57 6.49
CA ASP A 153 6.11 22.03 6.40
C ASP A 153 4.95 22.56 7.26
#